data_AF-A0A4S3PNL9-F1
#
_entry.id   AF-A0A4S3PNL9-F1
#
_cell.length_a   1.000
_cell.length_b   1.000
_cell.length_c   1.000
_cell.angle_alpha   90.00
_cell.angle_beta   90.00
_cell.angle_gamma   90.00
#
_symmetry.space_group_name_H-M   'P 1'
#
loop_
_entity.id
_entity.type
_entity.pdbx_description
1 polymer ?
#
loop_
_entity_poly.entity_id
_entity_poly.type
_entity_poly.pdbx_seq_one_letter_code
_entity_poly.pdbx_strand_id
1 'polypeptide(L)' 'MFYDSINTVIYMLLIWWGVFLVFQRINNRYPKSNPWKKDIILTFIQSLVVTLLLPFIVMLVR' A
#
# COMPACT_ATOMS: atom_id res chain seq x y z
N MET A 1 10.45 -15.50 -9.58
CA MET A 1 9.28 -14.60 -9.71
C MET A 1 9.76 -13.20 -9.35
N PHE A 2 9.06 -12.11 -9.70
CA PHE A 2 9.52 -10.76 -9.32
C PHE A 2 9.75 -10.61 -7.80
N TYR A 3 9.02 -11.40 -7.00
CA TYR A 3 9.25 -11.62 -5.59
C TYR A 3 9.92 -12.98 -5.35
N ASP A 4 10.83 -13.04 -4.38
CA ASP A 4 11.62 -14.24 -4.07
C ASP A 4 10.82 -15.30 -3.31
N SER A 5 9.90 -14.87 -2.43
CA SER A 5 9.01 -15.76 -1.67
C SER A 5 7.67 -15.09 -1.35
N ILE A 6 6.68 -15.88 -0.92
CA ILE A 6 5.40 -15.36 -0.40
C ILE A 6 5.63 -14.43 0.80
N ASN A 7 6.61 -14.76 1.65
CA ASN A 7 6.97 -13.90 2.79
C ASN A 7 7.46 -12.53 2.32
N THR A 8 8.24 -12.48 1.24
CA THR A 8 8.71 -11.22 0.63
C THR A 8 7.54 -10.37 0.14
N VAL A 9 6.51 -10.99 -0.47
CA VAL A 9 5.29 -10.30 -0.90
C VAL A 9 4.55 -9.70 0.31
N ILE A 10 4.38 -10.49 1.38
CA ILE A 10 3.70 -10.05 2.61
C ILE A 10 4.46 -8.89 3.26
N TYR A 11 5.79 -8.98 3.38
CA TYR A 11 6.58 -7.89 3.95
C TYR A 11 6.50 -6.61 3.13
N MET A 12 6.62 -6.70 1.80
CA MET A 12 6.45 -5.54 0.91
C MET A 12 5.07 -4.90 1.07
N LEU A 13 4.02 -5.72 1.07
CA LEU A 13 2.64 -5.24 1.24
C LEU A 13 2.45 -4.51 2.58
N LEU A 14 2.95 -5.08 3.68
CA LEU A 14 2.84 -4.46 5.01
C LEU A 14 3.64 -3.16 5.12
N ILE A 15 4.84 -3.10 4.51
CA ILE A 15 5.65 -1.88 4.46
C ILE A 15 4.91 -0.78 3.70
N TRP A 16 4.44 -1.06 2.48
CA TRP A 16 3.68 -0.10 1.69
C TRP A 16 2.41 0.34 2.38
N TRP A 17 1.70 -0.59 3.02
CA TRP A 17 0.51 -0.29 3.78
C TRP A 17 0.79 0.67 4.94
N GLY A 18 1.83 0.40 5.74
CA GLY A 18 2.23 1.27 6.83
C GLY A 18 2.61 2.68 6.35
N VAL A 19 3.37 2.76 5.26
CA VAL A 19 3.76 4.03 4.62
C VAL A 19 2.52 4.82 4.19
N PHE A 20 1.62 4.21 3.40
CA PHE A 20 0.41 4.87 2.93
C PHE A 20 -0.52 5.26 4.07
N LEU A 21 -0.64 4.42 5.10
CA LEU A 21 -1.42 4.74 6.28
C LEU A 21 -0.85 5.97 6.98
N VAL A 22 0.46 6.03 7.24
CA VAL A 22 1.09 7.19 7.88
C VAL A 22 0.85 8.47 7.06
N PHE A 23 1.07 8.43 5.75
CA PHE A 23 0.82 9.58 4.88
C PHE A 23 -0.65 10.01 4.87
N GLN A 24 -1.58 9.06 4.73
CA GLN A 24 -3.01 9.31 4.75
C GLN A 24 -3.43 9.95 6.09
N ARG A 25 -2.88 9.47 7.21
CA ARG A 25 -3.18 10.00 8.56
C ARG A 25 -2.61 11.39 8.78
N ILE A 26 -1.41 11.68 8.27
CA ILE A 26 -0.80 13.01 8.37
C ILE A 26 -1.59 14.01 7.51
N ASN A 27 -1.91 13.65 6.27
CA ASN A 27 -2.56 14.54 5.32
C ASN A 27 -4.04 14.78 5.68
N ASN A 28 -4.70 13.79 6.29
CA ASN A 28 -6.12 13.84 6.63
C ASN A 28 -6.37 13.98 8.15
N ARG A 29 -5.50 14.73 8.85
CA ARG A 29 -5.43 14.81 10.33
C ARG A 29 -6.75 15.28 11.00
N TYR A 30 -7.57 16.09 10.33
CA TYR A 30 -8.82 16.63 10.89
C TYR A 30 -10.03 16.34 10.02
N PRO A 31 -10.45 15.08 9.93
CA PRO A 31 -11.58 14.77 9.10
C PRO A 31 -12.86 14.99 9.90
N LYS A 32 -13.64 16.02 9.55
CA LYS A 32 -14.97 16.26 10.12
C LYS A 32 -15.92 15.05 10.03
N SER A 33 -15.61 14.07 9.18
CA SER A 33 -16.45 12.89 8.94
C SER A 33 -15.69 11.60 8.54
N ASN A 34 -14.38 11.64 8.27
CA ASN A 34 -13.63 10.48 7.76
C ASN A 34 -13.26 9.51 8.89
N PRO A 35 -13.81 8.28 8.91
CA PRO A 35 -13.52 7.31 9.94
C PRO A 35 -12.16 6.63 9.67
N TRP A 36 -11.41 6.35 10.73
CA TRP A 36 -10.15 5.57 10.69
C TRP A 36 -10.29 4.28 9.87
N LYS A 37 -11.44 3.60 9.98
CA LYS A 37 -11.74 2.38 9.24
C LYS A 37 -11.61 2.56 7.72
N LYS A 38 -12.04 3.72 7.19
CA LYS A 38 -11.95 4.01 5.76
C LYS A 38 -10.51 4.21 5.33
N ASP A 39 -9.69 4.92 6.12
CA ASP A 39 -8.27 5.13 5.81
C ASP A 39 -7.51 3.79 5.81
N ILE A 40 -7.75 2.94 6.80
CA ILE A 40 -7.16 1.60 6.90
C ILE A 40 -7.48 0.75 5.67
N ILE A 41 -8.76 0.67 5.29
CA ILE A 41 -9.20 -0.13 4.14
C ILE A 41 -8.64 0.44 2.82
N LEU A 42 -8.72 1.76 2.64
CA LEU A 42 -8.23 2.43 1.43
C LEU A 42 -6.73 2.19 1.24
N THR A 43 -5.94 2.42 2.28
CA THR A 43 -4.47 2.28 2.22
C THR A 43 -4.04 0.83 2.08
N PHE A 44 -4.81 -0.12 2.64
CA PHE A 44 -4.58 -1.54 2.41
C PHE A 44 -4.80 -1.92 0.95
N ILE A 45 -5.91 -1.49 0.34
CA ILE A 45 -6.17 -1.71 -1.08
C ILE A 45 -5.08 -1.06 -1.95
N GLN A 46 -4.65 0.16 -1.63
CA GLN A 46 -3.56 0.84 -2.33
C GLN A 46 -2.25 0.04 -2.26
N SER A 47 -1.88 -0.50 -1.10
CA SER A 47 -0.69 -1.35 -0.95
C SER A 47 -0.78 -2.66 -1.76
N LEU A 48 -1.97 -3.25 -1.83
CA LEU A 48 -2.26 -4.43 -2.66
C LEU A 48 -2.03 -4.12 -4.14
N VAL A 49 -2.63 -3.03 -4.62
CA VAL A 49 -2.50 -2.58 -6.02
C VAL A 49 -1.05 -2.31 -6.37
N VAL A 50 -0.31 -1.59 -5.53
CA VAL A 50 1.11 -1.28 -5.78
C VAL A 50 1.95 -2.55 -5.81
N THR A 51 1.75 -3.47 -4.87
CA THR A 51 2.49 -4.74 -4.81
C THR A 51 2.19 -5.62 -6.03
N LEU A 52 0.96 -5.62 -6.53
CA LEU A 52 0.61 -6.39 -7.73
C LEU A 52 1.09 -5.75 -9.02
N LEU A 53 1.13 -4.41 -9.09
CA LEU A 53 1.53 -3.67 -10.30
C LEU A 53 3.04 -3.50 -10.46
N LEU A 54 3.81 -3.50 -9.37
CA LEU A 54 5.26 -3.30 -9.40
C LEU A 54 6.00 -4.19 -10.42
N PRO A 55 5.71 -5.50 -10.53
CA PRO A 55 6.34 -6.38 -11.52
C PRO A 55 6.08 -5.94 -12.96
N PHE A 56 4.83 -5.52 -13.25
CA PHE A 56 4.41 -5.08 -14.58
C PHE A 56 5.08 -3.76 -14.96
N ILE A 57 5.16 -2.82 -14.00
CA ILE A 57 5.84 -1.54 -14.21
C ILE A 57 7.31 -1.78 -14.53
N VAL A 58 8.01 -2.63 -13.75
CA VAL A 58 9.43 -2.93 -14.02
C VAL A 58 9.61 -3.65 -15.35
N MET A 59 8.68 -4.52 -15.74
CA MET A 59 8.72 -5.16 -17.05
C MET A 59 8.57 -4.16 -18.20
N LEU A 60 7.78 -3.09 -18.04
CA LEU A 60 7.59 -2.06 -19.07
C LEU A 60 8.74 -1.04 -19.14
N VAL A 61 9.40 -0.78 -18.01
CA VAL A 61 10.50 0.20 -17.92
C VAL A 61 11.85 -0.40 -18.35
N ARG A 62 11.98 -1.72 -18.32
CA ARG A 62 13.17 -2.46 -18.74
C ARG A 62 13.28 -2.60 -20.25
#